data_AF-A0A3N0VZ57-F1
#
_entry.id   AF-A0A3N0VZ57-F1
#
_cell.length_a   1.000
_cell.length_b   1.000
_cell.length_c   1.000
_cell.angle_alpha   90.00
_cell.angle_beta   90.00
_cell.angle_gamma   90.00
#
_symmetry.space_group_name_H-M   'P 1'
#
loop_
_entity.id
_entity.type
_entity.pdbx_description
1 polymer ?
#
loop_
_entity_poly.entity_id
_entity_poly.type
_entity_poly.pdbx_seq_one_letter_code
_entity_poly.pdbx_strand_id
1 'polypeptide(L)'
;MITTKYVNYRQVLNLSGVHLIWISIWCTLIATLFYFFNWQWMIIPWVPVALIGTAEAFLVGFKNNQAYDRLWEARKIWGGIVNSSRAFASMVSAFNTENEEVGTFDLEDRKKRIVYRHIAWLYAFREQLLVPTEWEHISAEEEHSHHNVNQRRNRLIKAGFPDYGRTPIFLHKYLSEEEAELQATYKNFATYLISQQAKDINALKNIKAISDFNQMQLQTTLNEFYGFQGQAERIKKFPSPRQFASTAFVFNVLFILLLPLGLVNEFAKLGDWGIWTSIPFCIIIGWIYIIMELVGDYSENPFAGLMFDVPMLSICRTIEIDLLQIIGENEDLPDPIASKNGVLV
;
A
#
# COMPACT_ATOMS: atom_id res chain seq x y z
N MET A 1 -1.24 5.88 3.96
CA MET A 1 -2.50 6.60 3.65
C MET A 1 -2.50 8.07 4.07
N ILE A 2 -2.81 8.98 3.14
CA ILE A 2 -3.09 10.39 3.45
C ILE A 2 -4.40 10.49 4.21
N THR A 3 -4.40 11.18 5.36
CA THR A 3 -5.59 11.38 6.19
C THR A 3 -6.12 12.81 6.14
N THR A 4 -5.42 13.72 5.48
CA THR A 4 -5.83 15.13 5.37
C THR A 4 -6.85 15.34 4.25
N LYS A 5 -7.81 16.25 4.47
CA LYS A 5 -8.84 16.62 3.47
C LYS A 5 -8.24 17.15 2.17
N TYR A 6 -7.10 17.83 2.25
CA TYR A 6 -6.38 18.37 1.10
C TYR A 6 -4.98 17.75 1.05
N VAL A 7 -4.54 17.42 -0.16
CA VAL A 7 -3.16 16.97 -0.40
C VAL A 7 -2.24 18.19 -0.25
N ASN A 8 -1.19 18.06 0.56
CA ASN A 8 -0.25 19.15 0.77
C ASN A 8 0.54 19.40 -0.52
N TYR A 9 0.62 20.66 -1.00
CA TYR A 9 1.39 21.00 -2.21
C TYR A 9 2.85 20.52 -2.13
N ARG A 10 3.44 20.48 -0.92
CA ARG A 10 4.79 19.95 -0.70
C ARG A 10 4.88 18.45 -0.98
N GLN A 11 3.81 17.69 -0.73
CA GLN A 11 3.76 16.26 -1.04
C GLN A 11 3.68 16.04 -2.55
N VAL A 12 2.82 16.80 -3.25
CA VAL A 12 2.71 16.76 -4.72
C VAL A 12 4.04 17.13 -5.38
N LEU A 13 4.72 18.17 -4.87
CA LEU A 13 6.03 18.59 -5.37
C LEU A 13 7.15 17.60 -5.03
N ASN A 14 7.11 16.92 -3.88
CA ASN A 14 8.09 15.85 -3.61
C ASN A 14 7.90 14.66 -4.58
N LEU A 15 6.67 14.38 -5.00
CA LEU A 15 6.34 13.28 -5.91
C LEU A 15 6.73 13.61 -7.36
N SER A 16 6.40 14.81 -7.84
CA SER A 16 6.47 15.16 -9.26
C SER A 16 7.41 16.33 -9.59
N GLY A 17 8.04 16.97 -8.58
CA GLY A 17 8.77 18.21 -8.75
C GLY A 17 10.03 18.10 -9.61
N VAL A 18 10.70 16.95 -9.61
CA VAL A 18 11.82 16.69 -10.54
C VAL A 18 11.34 16.78 -11.99
N HIS A 19 10.09 16.40 -12.26
CA HIS A 19 9.56 16.42 -13.61
C HIS A 19 9.29 17.83 -14.14
N LEU A 20 8.96 18.77 -13.25
CA LEU A 20 8.83 20.18 -13.63
C LEU A 20 10.13 20.74 -14.21
N ILE A 21 11.30 20.28 -13.73
CA ILE A 21 12.60 20.78 -14.20
C ILE A 21 12.82 20.40 -15.66
N TRP A 22 12.72 19.11 -16.01
CA TRP A 22 13.00 18.69 -17.38
C TRP A 22 11.93 19.15 -18.36
N ILE A 23 10.65 19.20 -17.96
CA ILE A 23 9.59 19.77 -18.82
C ILE A 23 9.89 21.25 -19.07
N SER A 24 10.27 22.01 -18.04
CA SER A 24 10.60 23.42 -18.20
C SER A 24 11.78 23.62 -19.15
N ILE A 25 12.81 22.80 -19.04
CA ILE A 25 13.97 22.82 -19.96
C ILE A 25 13.50 22.52 -21.39
N TRP A 26 12.71 21.48 -21.59
CA TRP A 26 12.22 21.09 -22.91
C TRP A 26 11.32 22.16 -23.56
N CYS A 27 10.33 22.67 -22.83
CA CYS A 27 9.43 23.71 -23.32
C CYS A 27 10.19 25.01 -23.65
N THR A 28 11.16 25.40 -22.80
CA THR A 28 11.99 26.58 -23.03
C THR A 28 12.87 26.40 -24.25
N LEU A 29 13.47 25.22 -24.43
CA LEU A 29 14.28 24.90 -25.61
C LEU A 29 13.48 25.05 -26.89
N ILE A 30 12.29 24.44 -26.95
CA ILE A 30 11.42 24.52 -28.15
C ILE A 30 11.00 25.96 -28.44
N ALA A 31 10.55 26.72 -27.43
CA ALA A 31 10.16 28.12 -27.61
C ALA A 31 11.33 29.00 -28.09
N THR A 32 12.53 28.78 -27.55
CA THR A 32 13.75 29.51 -27.93
C THR A 32 14.15 29.19 -29.37
N LEU A 33 14.13 27.91 -29.76
CA LEU A 33 14.45 27.50 -31.12
C LEU A 33 13.42 28.03 -32.13
N PHE A 34 12.15 28.03 -31.76
CA PHE A 34 11.09 28.62 -32.57
C PHE A 34 11.31 30.12 -32.80
N TYR A 35 11.59 30.88 -31.73
CA TYR A 35 11.73 32.34 -31.78
C TYR A 35 13.00 32.81 -32.51
N PHE A 36 14.18 32.30 -32.13
CA PHE A 36 15.45 32.82 -32.65
C PHE A 36 15.86 32.23 -33.99
N PHE A 37 15.56 30.95 -34.22
CA PHE A 37 16.01 30.23 -35.41
C PHE A 37 14.93 30.12 -36.48
N ASN A 38 13.75 30.74 -36.26
CA ASN A 38 12.57 30.59 -37.10
C ASN A 38 12.31 29.12 -37.43
N TRP A 39 12.39 28.25 -36.41
CA TRP A 39 12.39 26.81 -36.58
C TRP A 39 10.99 26.26 -36.90
N GLN A 40 10.42 26.68 -38.03
CA GLN A 40 9.03 26.42 -38.38
C GLN A 40 8.81 25.07 -39.08
N TRP A 41 9.87 24.41 -39.55
CA TRP A 41 9.75 23.17 -40.33
C TRP A 41 9.42 21.92 -39.50
N MET A 42 9.66 21.94 -38.19
CA MET A 42 9.38 20.81 -37.28
C MET A 42 8.12 21.04 -36.43
N ILE A 43 7.34 22.07 -36.74
CA ILE A 43 6.06 22.34 -36.08
C ILE A 43 5.06 21.27 -36.52
N ILE A 44 4.37 20.68 -35.55
CA ILE A 44 3.32 19.72 -35.80
C ILE A 44 1.97 20.45 -35.66
N PRO A 45 0.97 20.18 -36.51
CA PRO A 45 -0.36 20.76 -36.34
C PRO A 45 -0.92 20.44 -34.95
N TRP A 46 -1.56 21.44 -34.31
CA TRP A 46 -2.11 21.29 -32.96
C TRP A 46 -3.17 20.20 -32.86
N VAL A 47 -4.02 20.06 -33.88
CA VAL A 47 -5.16 19.12 -33.88
C VAL A 47 -4.72 17.66 -33.64
N PRO A 48 -3.72 17.10 -34.36
CA PRO A 48 -3.13 15.80 -34.04
C PRO A 48 -2.62 15.67 -32.59
N VAL A 49 -1.92 16.69 -32.07
CA VAL A 49 -1.37 16.66 -30.71
C VAL A 49 -2.50 16.64 -29.67
N ALA A 50 -3.53 17.46 -29.86
CA ALA A 50 -4.72 17.50 -29.02
C ALA A 50 -5.50 16.17 -29.05
N LEU A 51 -5.58 15.51 -30.21
CA LEU A 51 -6.19 14.19 -30.35
C LEU A 51 -5.41 13.13 -29.56
N ILE A 52 -4.07 13.14 -29.66
CA ILE A 52 -3.21 12.25 -28.87
C ILE A 52 -3.41 12.49 -27.37
N GLY A 53 -3.40 13.75 -26.92
CA GLY A 53 -3.63 14.08 -25.51
C GLY A 53 -5.01 13.66 -25.00
N THR A 54 -6.04 13.77 -25.85
CA THR A 54 -7.38 13.28 -25.50
C THR A 54 -7.38 11.76 -25.32
N ALA A 55 -6.77 11.03 -26.26
CA ALA A 55 -6.68 9.57 -26.18
C ALA A 55 -5.85 9.11 -24.96
N GLU A 56 -4.77 9.82 -24.65
CA GLU A 56 -3.91 9.53 -23.52
C GLU A 56 -4.57 9.87 -22.17
N ALA A 57 -5.39 10.93 -22.09
CA ALA A 57 -6.23 11.19 -20.91
C ALA A 57 -7.20 10.05 -20.61
N PHE A 58 -7.82 9.46 -21.65
CA PHE A 58 -8.66 8.28 -21.47
C PHE A 58 -7.85 7.08 -20.97
N LEU A 59 -6.68 6.83 -21.56
CA LEU A 59 -5.83 5.70 -21.18
C LEU A 59 -5.36 5.79 -19.72
N VAL A 60 -4.85 6.95 -19.31
CA VAL A 60 -4.44 7.21 -17.93
C VAL A 60 -5.65 7.14 -16.99
N GLY A 61 -6.80 7.66 -17.41
CA GLY A 61 -8.06 7.54 -16.65
C GLY A 61 -8.45 6.09 -16.38
N PHE A 62 -8.39 5.21 -17.39
CA PHE A 62 -8.66 3.78 -17.22
C PHE A 62 -7.64 3.10 -16.31
N LYS A 63 -6.35 3.40 -16.47
CA LYS A 63 -5.27 2.88 -15.61
C LYS A 63 -5.49 3.29 -14.15
N ASN A 64 -5.82 4.55 -13.91
CA ASN A 64 -6.04 5.09 -12.57
C ASN A 64 -7.26 4.46 -11.89
N ASN A 65 -8.34 4.20 -12.65
CA ASN A 65 -9.50 3.48 -12.11
C ASN A 65 -9.12 2.04 -11.70
N GLN A 66 -8.35 1.32 -12.52
CA GLN A 66 -7.89 -0.03 -12.17
C GLN A 66 -6.99 -0.03 -10.92
N ALA A 67 -6.05 0.93 -10.83
CA ALA A 67 -5.20 1.09 -9.66
C ALA A 67 -6.02 1.41 -8.40
N TYR A 68 -7.02 2.29 -8.52
CA TYR A 68 -7.94 2.60 -7.42
C TYR A 68 -8.74 1.38 -6.96
N ASP A 69 -9.27 0.58 -7.88
CA ASP A 69 -10.03 -0.63 -7.54
C ASP A 69 -9.17 -1.64 -6.76
N ARG A 70 -7.89 -1.78 -7.12
CA ARG A 70 -6.94 -2.64 -6.40
C ARG A 70 -6.64 -2.11 -5.00
N LEU A 71 -6.42 -0.80 -4.84
CA LEU A 71 -6.26 -0.17 -3.54
C LEU A 71 -7.51 -0.33 -2.67
N TRP A 72 -8.70 -0.18 -3.27
CA TRP A 72 -9.98 -0.39 -2.60
C TRP A 72 -10.20 -1.85 -2.20
N GLU A 73 -9.82 -2.82 -3.04
CA GLU A 73 -9.83 -4.25 -2.71
C GLU A 73 -8.93 -4.55 -1.52
N ALA A 74 -7.69 -4.05 -1.53
CA ALA A 74 -6.76 -4.17 -0.40
C ALA A 74 -7.34 -3.60 0.89
N ARG A 75 -8.02 -2.45 0.83
CA ARG A 75 -8.69 -1.86 1.99
C ARG A 75 -9.86 -2.72 2.49
N LYS A 76 -10.67 -3.28 1.60
CA LYS A 76 -11.77 -4.19 1.97
C LYS A 76 -11.23 -5.44 2.66
N ILE A 77 -10.13 -6.01 2.18
CA ILE A 77 -9.48 -7.18 2.79
C ILE A 77 -9.06 -6.86 4.22
N TRP A 78 -8.31 -5.78 4.44
CA TRP A 78 -7.90 -5.37 5.79
C TRP A 78 -9.08 -5.01 6.69
N GLY A 79 -10.16 -4.43 6.15
CA GLY A 79 -11.40 -4.20 6.89
C GLY A 79 -12.10 -5.50 7.30
N GLY A 80 -12.09 -6.52 6.43
CA GLY A 80 -12.53 -7.86 6.74
C GLY A 80 -11.72 -8.49 7.87
N ILE A 81 -10.39 -8.37 7.80
CA ILE A 81 -9.48 -8.84 8.86
C ILE A 81 -9.81 -8.18 10.21
N VAL A 82 -10.07 -6.86 10.27
CA VAL A 82 -10.48 -6.19 11.52
C VAL A 82 -11.72 -6.83 12.12
N ASN A 83 -12.77 -7.00 11.32
CA ASN A 83 -14.05 -7.51 11.81
C ASN A 83 -13.94 -8.99 12.24
N SER A 84 -13.34 -9.84 11.42
CA SER A 84 -13.17 -11.26 11.74
C SER A 84 -12.23 -11.45 12.93
N SER A 85 -11.20 -10.60 13.12
CA SER A 85 -10.32 -10.66 14.31
C SER A 85 -11.07 -10.36 15.60
N ARG A 86 -11.93 -9.35 15.61
CA ARG A 86 -12.77 -9.00 16.77
C ARG A 86 -13.77 -10.11 17.07
N ALA A 87 -14.42 -10.67 16.04
CA ALA A 87 -15.34 -11.80 16.20
C ALA A 87 -14.62 -13.05 16.75
N PHE A 88 -13.45 -13.37 16.20
CA PHE A 88 -12.60 -14.47 16.66
C PHE A 88 -12.25 -14.33 18.15
N ALA A 89 -11.71 -13.18 18.55
CA ALA A 89 -11.32 -12.93 19.93
C ALA A 89 -12.51 -12.92 20.90
N SER A 90 -13.64 -12.33 20.48
CA SER A 90 -14.87 -12.34 21.27
C SER A 90 -15.38 -13.76 21.50
N MET A 91 -15.34 -14.62 20.49
CA MET A 91 -15.73 -16.03 20.64
C MET A 91 -14.76 -16.76 21.57
N VAL A 92 -13.45 -16.65 21.33
CA VAL A 92 -12.41 -17.28 22.17
C VAL A 92 -12.57 -16.87 23.65
N SER A 93 -12.79 -15.58 23.92
CA SER A 93 -12.96 -15.06 25.28
C SER A 93 -14.26 -15.57 25.94
N ALA A 94 -15.36 -15.66 25.19
CA ALA A 94 -16.68 -15.98 25.72
C ALA A 94 -16.91 -17.46 26.08
N PHE A 95 -16.11 -18.40 25.57
CA PHE A 95 -16.34 -19.82 25.86
C PHE A 95 -15.98 -20.18 27.31
N ASN A 96 -16.89 -20.88 27.98
CA ASN A 96 -16.68 -21.45 29.31
C ASN A 96 -16.71 -22.98 29.21
N THR A 97 -15.93 -23.63 30.07
CA THR A 97 -15.88 -25.10 30.13
C THR A 97 -16.95 -25.64 31.08
N GLU A 98 -17.59 -26.73 30.68
CA GLU A 98 -18.40 -27.58 31.57
C GLU A 98 -17.55 -28.66 32.27
N ASN A 99 -16.27 -28.77 31.93
CA ASN A 99 -15.36 -29.78 32.44
C ASN A 99 -14.64 -29.28 33.70
N GLU A 100 -15.05 -29.78 34.86
CA GLU A 100 -14.45 -29.44 36.17
C GLU A 100 -12.97 -29.85 36.28
N GLU A 101 -12.49 -30.79 35.46
CA GLU A 101 -11.07 -31.20 35.44
C GLU A 101 -10.16 -30.14 34.80
N VAL A 102 -10.71 -29.28 33.91
CA VAL A 102 -9.96 -28.17 33.31
C VAL A 102 -10.05 -26.97 34.26
N GLY A 103 -8.99 -26.76 35.03
CA GLY A 103 -8.90 -25.60 35.92
C GLY A 103 -9.12 -24.29 35.16
N THR A 104 -9.87 -23.35 35.76
CA THR A 104 -10.20 -22.05 35.15
C THR A 104 -8.97 -21.27 34.70
N PHE A 105 -7.87 -21.35 35.46
CA PHE A 105 -6.60 -20.69 35.14
C PHE A 105 -5.95 -21.25 33.86
N ASP A 106 -5.98 -22.57 33.66
CA ASP A 106 -5.41 -23.21 32.44
C ASP A 106 -6.24 -22.83 31.19
N LEU A 107 -7.56 -22.67 31.34
CA LEU A 107 -8.41 -22.25 30.23
C LEU A 107 -8.12 -20.80 29.82
N GLU A 108 -7.99 -19.88 30.77
CA GLU A 108 -7.69 -18.47 30.49
C GLU A 108 -6.30 -18.31 29.83
N ASP A 109 -5.29 -19.04 30.29
CA ASP A 109 -3.96 -19.02 29.65
C ASP A 109 -4.02 -19.49 28.19
N ARG A 110 -4.77 -20.57 27.91
CA ARG A 110 -4.98 -21.06 26.53
C ARG A 110 -5.71 -20.05 25.65
N LYS A 111 -6.75 -19.38 26.18
CA LYS A 111 -7.47 -18.32 25.46
C LYS A 111 -6.52 -17.18 25.08
N LYS A 112 -5.72 -16.71 26.04
CA LYS A 112 -4.71 -15.67 25.82
C LYS A 112 -3.70 -16.08 24.76
N ARG A 113 -3.17 -17.30 24.83
CA ARG A 113 -2.23 -17.82 23.83
C ARG A 113 -2.81 -17.82 22.41
N ILE A 114 -4.08 -18.20 22.24
CA ILE A 114 -4.75 -18.18 20.93
C ILE A 114 -4.86 -16.74 20.39
N VAL A 115 -5.23 -15.78 21.24
CA VAL A 115 -5.36 -14.36 20.88
C VAL A 115 -4.00 -13.72 20.60
N TYR A 116 -2.98 -13.99 21.41
CA TYR A 116 -1.60 -13.56 21.17
C TYR A 116 -1.06 -14.08 19.85
N ARG A 117 -1.29 -15.36 19.53
CA ARG A 117 -0.91 -15.91 18.22
C ARG A 117 -1.63 -15.21 17.07
N HIS A 118 -2.88 -14.79 17.28
CA HIS A 118 -3.62 -14.01 16.29
C HIS A 118 -2.97 -12.64 16.05
N ILE A 119 -2.56 -11.96 17.13
CA ILE A 119 -1.85 -10.69 17.03
C ILE A 119 -0.50 -10.88 16.31
N ALA A 120 0.24 -11.95 16.64
CA ALA A 120 1.48 -12.30 15.96
C ALA A 120 1.26 -12.56 14.46
N TRP A 121 0.15 -13.22 14.09
CA TRP A 121 -0.22 -13.41 12.69
C TRP A 121 -0.44 -12.09 11.95
N LEU A 122 -1.13 -11.11 12.54
CA LEU A 122 -1.34 -9.79 11.91
C LEU A 122 -0.02 -9.11 11.54
N TYR A 123 0.94 -9.11 12.47
CA TYR A 123 2.26 -8.51 12.26
C TYR A 123 3.11 -9.32 11.27
N ALA A 124 3.11 -10.65 11.35
CA ALA A 124 3.81 -11.51 10.39
C ALA A 124 3.26 -11.33 8.97
N PHE A 125 1.94 -11.27 8.83
CA PHE A 125 1.26 -11.07 7.55
C PHE A 125 1.53 -9.68 6.97
N ARG A 126 1.52 -8.62 7.80
CA ARG A 126 1.95 -7.28 7.39
C ARG A 126 3.36 -7.29 6.80
N GLU A 127 4.33 -7.91 7.49
CA GLU A 127 5.70 -7.99 6.96
C GLU A 127 5.77 -8.75 5.64
N GLN A 128 5.06 -9.86 5.53
CA GLN A 128 5.00 -10.62 4.29
C GLN A 128 4.55 -9.74 3.11
N LEU A 129 3.57 -8.85 3.32
CA LEU A 129 3.10 -7.92 2.29
C LEU A 129 4.04 -6.74 2.06
N LEU A 130 4.93 -6.43 3.01
CA LEU A 130 5.93 -5.37 2.89
C LEU A 130 7.18 -5.81 2.13
N VAL A 131 7.43 -7.11 1.97
CA VAL A 131 8.55 -7.61 1.16
C VAL A 131 8.33 -7.19 -0.30
N PRO A 132 9.28 -6.46 -0.93
CA PRO A 132 9.12 -6.03 -2.32
C PRO A 132 9.18 -7.23 -3.27
N THR A 133 8.38 -7.17 -4.33
CA THR A 133 8.44 -8.11 -5.46
C THR A 133 9.11 -7.46 -6.67
N GLU A 134 9.59 -8.26 -7.64
CA GLU A 134 10.37 -7.82 -8.81
C GLU A 134 9.71 -6.72 -9.66
N TRP A 135 8.39 -6.58 -9.55
CA TRP A 135 7.62 -5.65 -10.37
C TRP A 135 7.42 -4.28 -9.71
N GLU A 136 7.70 -4.18 -8.41
CA GLU A 136 7.50 -2.97 -7.62
C GLU A 136 8.61 -1.95 -7.87
N HIS A 137 8.29 -0.66 -7.79
CA HIS A 137 9.26 0.43 -7.97
C HIS A 137 10.50 0.33 -7.08
N ILE A 138 10.36 -0.32 -5.92
CA ILE A 138 11.44 -0.48 -4.96
C ILE A 138 12.47 -1.52 -5.44
N SER A 139 12.06 -2.58 -6.15
CA SER A 139 12.99 -3.64 -6.60
C SER A 139 13.76 -3.26 -7.87
N ALA A 140 13.17 -2.47 -8.77
CA ALA A 140 13.88 -1.94 -9.95
C ALA A 140 15.08 -1.04 -9.58
N GLU A 141 15.09 -0.46 -8.37
CA GLU A 141 16.21 0.34 -7.86
C GLU A 141 17.20 -0.46 -6.98
N GLU A 142 16.88 -1.71 -6.61
CA GLU A 142 17.76 -2.59 -5.81
C GLU A 142 19.00 -3.04 -6.60
N GLU A 143 18.95 -3.08 -7.93
CA GLU A 143 20.08 -3.46 -8.78
C GLU A 143 21.28 -2.50 -8.66
N HIS A 144 21.11 -1.31 -8.07
CA HIS A 144 22.15 -0.28 -7.96
C HIS A 144 22.58 0.08 -6.52
N SER A 145 21.97 -0.46 -5.44
CA SER A 145 22.34 -0.07 -4.08
C SER A 145 21.91 -1.07 -2.99
N HIS A 146 22.79 -2.00 -2.66
CA HIS A 146 22.52 -3.16 -1.78
C HIS A 146 22.24 -2.91 -0.28
N HIS A 147 22.23 -1.69 0.27
CA HIS A 147 22.24 -1.52 1.76
C HIS A 147 21.17 -0.64 2.43
N ASN A 148 20.22 -0.02 1.70
CA ASN A 148 19.42 1.07 2.28
C ASN A 148 17.90 1.01 2.05
N VAL A 149 17.26 -0.16 2.03
CA VAL A 149 15.79 -0.28 1.89
C VAL A 149 15.03 0.42 3.02
N ASN A 150 15.46 0.21 4.28
CA ASN A 150 14.84 0.87 5.45
C ASN A 150 15.10 2.39 5.50
N GLN A 151 16.28 2.85 5.06
CA GLN A 151 16.58 4.29 5.00
C GLN A 151 15.82 4.99 3.88
N ARG A 152 15.58 4.34 2.73
CA ARG A 152 14.81 4.91 1.62
C ARG A 152 13.30 4.89 1.85
N ARG A 153 12.76 3.83 2.46
CA ARG A 153 11.39 3.83 3.00
C ARG A 153 11.20 5.02 3.94
N ASN A 154 12.14 5.27 4.86
CA ASN A 154 12.15 6.48 5.71
C ASN A 154 12.41 7.82 4.97
N ARG A 155 12.97 7.82 3.75
CA ARG A 155 13.13 9.05 2.94
C ARG A 155 11.88 9.38 2.12
N LEU A 156 11.23 8.38 1.53
CA LEU A 156 9.96 8.54 0.80
C LEU A 156 8.80 8.78 1.78
N ILE A 157 8.78 8.02 2.89
CA ILE A 157 7.95 8.23 4.06
C ILE A 157 8.69 9.21 4.97
N LYS A 158 8.63 10.53 4.69
CA LYS A 158 9.15 11.61 5.57
C LYS A 158 8.54 11.65 6.99
N ALA A 159 7.97 10.55 7.48
CA ALA A 159 7.19 10.46 8.71
C ALA A 159 7.85 9.62 9.82
N GLY A 160 9.00 8.98 9.59
CA GLY A 160 9.84 8.42 10.67
C GLY A 160 9.05 7.61 11.70
N PHE A 161 8.47 6.48 11.26
CA PHE A 161 7.77 5.56 12.16
C PHE A 161 8.79 4.55 12.73
N PRO A 162 9.16 4.66 14.03
CA PRO A 162 10.20 3.81 14.62
C PRO A 162 9.86 2.33 14.60
N ASP A 163 8.55 2.00 14.61
CA ASP A 163 8.04 0.64 14.73
C ASP A 163 7.80 -0.05 13.39
N TYR A 164 8.04 0.65 12.27
CA TYR A 164 7.68 0.16 10.95
C TYR A 164 8.48 -1.08 10.49
N GLY A 165 9.69 -1.30 11.03
CA GLY A 165 10.52 -2.48 10.76
C GLY A 165 10.77 -3.37 11.99
N ARG A 166 9.93 -3.27 13.02
CA ARG A 166 10.14 -3.92 14.34
C ARG A 166 9.34 -5.22 14.53
N THR A 167 8.98 -5.92 13.47
CA THR A 167 8.19 -7.15 13.60
C THR A 167 8.80 -8.25 14.47
N PRO A 168 10.14 -8.46 14.50
CA PRO A 168 10.72 -9.36 15.50
C PRO A 168 10.35 -9.00 16.94
N ILE A 169 10.29 -7.70 17.28
CA ILE A 169 9.91 -7.23 18.63
C ILE A 169 8.46 -7.60 18.94
N PHE A 170 7.55 -7.49 17.97
CA PHE A 170 6.15 -7.88 18.15
C PHE A 170 5.97 -9.40 18.24
N LEU A 171 6.73 -10.17 17.45
CA LEU A 171 6.67 -11.64 17.51
C LEU A 171 7.17 -12.16 18.86
N HIS A 172 8.29 -11.64 19.38
CA HIS A 172 8.80 -12.03 20.70
C HIS A 172 7.91 -11.57 21.87
N LYS A 173 7.02 -10.59 21.66
CA LYS A 173 6.04 -10.18 22.68
C LYS A 173 4.89 -11.21 22.81
N TYR A 174 4.47 -11.82 21.70
CA TYR A 174 3.25 -12.63 21.65
C TYR A 174 3.45 -14.12 21.39
N LEU A 175 4.64 -14.53 20.93
CA LEU A 175 5.02 -15.92 20.73
C LEU A 175 6.14 -16.30 21.70
N SER A 176 6.24 -17.59 22.02
CA SER A 176 7.43 -18.12 22.70
C SER A 176 8.66 -17.99 21.81
N GLU A 177 9.85 -17.93 22.40
CA GLU A 177 11.11 -17.86 21.64
C GLU A 177 11.22 -19.00 20.63
N GLU A 178 10.91 -20.23 21.04
CA GLU A 178 10.89 -21.41 20.17
C GLU A 178 9.94 -21.24 18.97
N GLU A 179 8.74 -20.68 19.19
CA GLU A 179 7.76 -20.49 18.12
C GLU A 179 8.14 -19.35 17.18
N ALA A 180 8.78 -18.29 17.71
CA ALA A 180 9.27 -17.17 16.92
C ALA A 180 10.46 -17.58 16.01
N GLU A 181 11.37 -18.42 16.50
CA GLU A 181 12.53 -18.92 15.72
C GLU A 181 12.13 -19.73 14.48
N LEU A 182 10.95 -20.37 14.51
CA LEU A 182 10.40 -21.10 13.37
C LEU A 182 10.11 -20.21 12.15
N GLN A 183 10.06 -18.89 12.32
CA GLN A 183 9.90 -17.95 11.21
C GLN A 183 10.96 -18.16 10.12
N ALA A 184 12.21 -18.47 10.48
CA ALA A 184 13.29 -18.72 9.53
C ALA A 184 13.11 -20.03 8.74
N THR A 185 12.34 -20.97 9.29
CA THR A 185 12.13 -22.31 8.72
C THR A 185 10.97 -22.33 7.71
N TYR A 186 9.89 -21.58 7.99
CA TYR A 186 8.69 -21.61 7.18
C TYR A 186 8.69 -20.54 6.08
N LYS A 187 8.48 -20.96 4.83
CA LYS A 187 8.32 -20.05 3.69
C LYS A 187 7.15 -19.07 3.84
N ASN A 188 6.06 -19.51 4.46
CA ASN A 188 4.90 -18.69 4.77
C ASN A 188 4.54 -18.84 6.25
N PHE A 189 5.26 -18.09 7.08
CA PHE A 189 5.08 -18.13 8.53
C PHE A 189 3.69 -17.66 8.96
N ALA A 190 3.08 -16.69 8.26
CA ALA A 190 1.72 -16.25 8.55
C ALA A 190 0.69 -17.39 8.38
N THR A 191 0.76 -18.15 7.28
CA THR A 191 -0.10 -19.35 7.10
C THR A 191 0.15 -20.39 8.20
N TYR A 192 1.41 -20.58 8.61
CA TYR A 192 1.75 -21.48 9.70
C TYR A 192 1.07 -21.09 11.03
N LEU A 193 1.05 -19.80 11.37
CA LEU A 193 0.40 -19.32 12.60
C LEU A 193 -1.11 -19.61 12.61
N ILE A 194 -1.83 -19.40 11.51
CA ILE A 194 -3.26 -19.77 11.40
C ILE A 194 -3.43 -21.29 11.56
N SER A 195 -2.54 -22.09 10.98
CA SER A 195 -2.58 -23.55 11.12
C SER A 195 -2.39 -23.99 12.57
N GLN A 196 -1.50 -23.31 13.31
CA GLN A 196 -1.29 -23.60 14.72
C GLN A 196 -2.48 -23.17 15.58
N GLN A 197 -3.15 -22.05 15.27
CA GLN A 197 -4.41 -21.70 15.91
C GLN A 197 -5.50 -22.78 15.71
N ALA A 198 -5.60 -23.36 14.51
CA ALA A 198 -6.55 -24.44 14.26
C ALA A 198 -6.27 -25.68 15.12
N LYS A 199 -4.99 -26.02 15.34
CA LYS A 199 -4.60 -27.11 16.25
C LYS A 199 -4.96 -26.81 17.69
N ASP A 200 -4.74 -25.58 18.15
CA ASP A 200 -5.07 -25.16 19.52
C ASP A 200 -6.58 -25.22 19.77
N ILE A 201 -7.39 -24.78 18.80
CA ILE A 201 -8.85 -24.87 18.85
C ILE A 201 -9.31 -26.34 18.87
N ASN A 202 -8.69 -27.21 18.07
CA ASN A 202 -8.98 -28.64 18.09
C ASN A 202 -8.58 -29.29 19.43
N ALA A 203 -7.47 -28.85 20.04
CA ALA A 203 -7.07 -29.31 21.36
C ALA A 203 -8.09 -28.93 22.44
N LEU A 204 -8.63 -27.71 22.40
CA LEU A 204 -9.73 -27.28 23.29
C LEU A 204 -10.97 -28.16 23.14
N LYS A 205 -11.29 -28.57 21.91
CA LYS A 205 -12.40 -29.50 21.64
C LYS A 205 -12.11 -30.89 22.22
N ASN A 206 -10.90 -31.41 22.06
CA ASN A 206 -10.53 -32.74 22.53
C ASN A 206 -10.59 -32.88 24.06
N ILE A 207 -10.25 -31.81 24.80
CA ILE A 207 -10.38 -31.77 26.27
C ILE A 207 -11.81 -31.41 26.73
N LYS A 208 -12.77 -31.31 25.80
CA LYS A 208 -14.16 -30.90 26.05
C LYS A 208 -14.28 -29.52 26.71
N ALA A 209 -13.31 -28.62 26.47
CA ALA A 209 -13.41 -27.23 26.91
C ALA A 209 -14.38 -26.42 26.05
N ILE A 210 -14.57 -26.82 24.80
CA ILE A 210 -15.54 -26.24 23.86
C ILE A 210 -16.34 -27.34 23.15
N SER A 211 -17.55 -27.01 22.69
CA SER A 211 -18.39 -27.91 21.91
C SER A 211 -17.93 -28.00 20.44
N ASP A 212 -18.42 -29.02 19.71
CA ASP A 212 -18.21 -29.11 18.26
C ASP A 212 -18.78 -27.91 17.50
N PHE A 213 -19.88 -27.33 17.99
CA PHE A 213 -20.46 -26.12 17.40
C PHE A 213 -19.50 -24.92 17.53
N ASN A 214 -18.92 -24.72 18.72
CA ASN A 214 -17.95 -23.65 18.98
C ASN A 214 -16.69 -23.83 18.12
N GLN A 215 -16.18 -25.07 18.04
CA GLN A 215 -15.05 -25.42 17.20
C GLN A 215 -15.31 -25.08 15.72
N MET A 216 -16.50 -25.42 15.20
CA MET A 216 -16.88 -25.14 13.82
C MET A 216 -16.95 -23.63 13.54
N GLN A 217 -17.51 -22.84 14.45
CA GLN A 217 -17.60 -21.38 14.30
C GLN A 217 -16.21 -20.74 14.27
N LEU A 218 -15.34 -21.11 15.22
CA LEU A 218 -13.95 -20.65 15.25
C LEU A 218 -13.18 -21.05 13.99
N GLN A 219 -13.36 -22.30 13.52
CA GLN A 219 -12.71 -22.78 12.29
C GLN A 219 -13.20 -22.01 11.06
N THR A 220 -14.47 -21.62 11.02
CA THR A 220 -15.01 -20.77 9.95
C THR A 220 -14.28 -19.42 9.91
N THR A 221 -14.04 -18.80 11.06
CA THR A 221 -13.28 -17.55 11.12
C THR A 221 -11.81 -17.73 10.72
N LEU A 222 -11.17 -18.85 11.09
CA LEU A 222 -9.82 -19.16 10.60
C LEU A 222 -9.77 -19.34 9.07
N ASN A 223 -10.81 -19.93 8.48
CA ASN A 223 -10.93 -20.06 7.03
C ASN A 223 -11.09 -18.70 6.34
N GLU A 224 -11.78 -17.74 6.97
CA GLU A 224 -11.86 -16.35 6.49
C GLU A 224 -10.48 -15.69 6.46
N PHE A 225 -9.65 -15.88 7.51
CA PHE A 225 -8.29 -15.34 7.53
C PHE A 225 -7.41 -15.90 6.41
N TYR A 226 -7.50 -17.21 6.11
CA TYR A 226 -6.85 -17.77 4.92
C TYR A 226 -7.37 -17.13 3.63
N GLY A 227 -8.68 -16.89 3.54
CA GLY A 227 -9.30 -16.21 2.41
C GLY A 227 -8.77 -14.79 2.22
N PHE A 228 -8.67 -14.00 3.29
CA PHE A 228 -8.12 -12.65 3.24
C PHE A 228 -6.62 -12.65 2.92
N GLN A 229 -5.86 -13.56 3.52
CA GLN A 229 -4.43 -13.73 3.23
C GLN A 229 -4.20 -14.05 1.75
N GLY A 230 -4.91 -15.04 1.19
CA GLY A 230 -4.79 -15.41 -0.22
C GLY A 230 -5.18 -14.28 -1.18
N GLN A 231 -6.22 -13.50 -0.85
CA GLN A 231 -6.61 -12.33 -1.65
C GLN A 231 -5.53 -11.25 -1.67
N ALA A 232 -4.95 -10.91 -0.51
CA ALA A 232 -3.88 -9.90 -0.45
C ALA A 232 -2.60 -10.39 -1.14
N GLU A 233 -2.23 -11.66 -0.96
CA GLU A 233 -1.09 -12.26 -1.65
C GLU A 233 -1.27 -12.21 -3.17
N ARG A 234 -2.49 -12.42 -3.67
CA ARG A 234 -2.79 -12.28 -5.11
C ARG A 234 -2.55 -10.85 -5.58
N ILE A 235 -3.06 -9.84 -4.85
CA ILE A 235 -2.84 -8.43 -5.18
C ILE A 235 -1.35 -8.09 -5.19
N LYS A 236 -0.58 -8.61 -4.22
CA LYS A 236 0.86 -8.37 -4.09
C LYS A 236 1.69 -9.08 -5.16
N LYS A 237 1.37 -10.34 -5.50
CA LYS A 237 2.16 -11.14 -6.44
C LYS A 237 1.85 -10.83 -7.90
N PHE A 238 0.62 -10.47 -8.22
CA PHE A 238 0.17 -10.31 -9.60
C PHE A 238 -0.17 -8.84 -9.90
N PRO A 239 0.73 -8.08 -10.55
CA PRO A 239 0.44 -6.72 -11.00
C PRO A 239 -0.58 -6.71 -12.15
N SER A 240 -1.06 -5.53 -12.52
CA SER A 240 -1.92 -5.35 -13.68
C SER A 240 -1.09 -5.73 -14.91
N PRO A 241 -1.72 -6.19 -16.01
CA PRO A 241 -0.94 -6.68 -17.15
C PRO A 241 0.02 -5.59 -17.65
N ARG A 242 1.32 -5.91 -17.59
CA ARG A 242 2.39 -4.91 -17.74
C ARG A 242 2.42 -4.20 -19.07
N GLN A 243 1.86 -4.83 -20.10
CA GLN A 243 1.66 -4.23 -21.41
C GLN A 243 0.81 -2.96 -21.31
N PHE A 244 -0.22 -2.93 -20.47
CA PHE A 244 -1.05 -1.73 -20.28
C PHE A 244 -0.30 -0.63 -19.53
N ALA A 245 0.36 -0.97 -18.41
CA ALA A 245 1.07 0.00 -17.59
C ALA A 245 2.26 0.64 -18.32
N SER A 246 3.10 -0.17 -18.98
CA SER A 246 4.27 0.31 -19.72
C SER A 246 3.90 1.12 -20.96
N THR A 247 2.86 0.70 -21.69
CA THR A 247 2.40 1.44 -22.88
C THR A 247 1.84 2.80 -22.52
N ALA A 248 1.06 2.89 -21.42
CA ALA A 248 0.54 4.17 -20.93
C ALA A 248 1.66 5.15 -20.58
N PHE A 249 2.69 4.68 -19.88
CA PHE A 249 3.87 5.48 -19.56
C PHE A 249 4.58 6.01 -20.82
N VAL A 250 4.84 5.14 -21.80
CA VAL A 250 5.49 5.51 -23.06
C VAL A 250 4.66 6.55 -23.82
N PHE A 251 3.34 6.37 -23.92
CA PHE A 251 2.46 7.31 -24.60
C PHE A 251 2.38 8.66 -23.91
N ASN A 252 2.36 8.69 -22.57
CA ASN A 252 2.43 9.94 -21.81
C ASN A 252 3.74 10.70 -22.08
N VAL A 253 4.88 10.01 -22.06
CA VAL A 253 6.18 10.62 -22.39
C VAL A 253 6.20 11.18 -23.81
N LEU A 254 5.72 10.40 -24.78
CA LEU A 254 5.62 10.86 -26.19
C LEU A 254 4.71 12.08 -26.30
N PHE A 255 3.56 12.09 -25.64
CA PHE A 255 2.64 13.22 -25.63
C PHE A 255 3.29 14.48 -25.07
N ILE A 256 3.95 14.39 -23.90
CA ILE A 256 4.61 15.55 -23.27
C ILE A 256 5.74 16.10 -24.15
N LEU A 257 6.47 15.23 -24.86
CA LEU A 257 7.51 15.67 -25.80
C LEU A 257 6.93 16.41 -27.02
N LEU A 258 5.78 15.95 -27.54
CA LEU A 258 5.09 16.55 -28.69
C LEU A 258 4.36 17.85 -28.32
N LEU A 259 3.95 18.00 -27.07
CA LEU A 259 3.13 19.10 -26.60
C LEU A 259 3.67 20.51 -26.95
N PRO A 260 4.94 20.87 -26.64
CA PRO A 260 5.46 22.19 -27.00
C PRO A 260 5.62 22.39 -28.51
N LEU A 261 5.83 21.33 -29.29
CA LEU A 261 5.94 21.40 -30.76
C LEU A 261 4.61 21.76 -31.44
N GLY A 262 3.48 21.36 -30.83
CA GLY A 262 2.15 21.72 -31.30
C GLY A 262 1.69 23.08 -30.76
N LEU A 263 1.88 23.33 -29.47
CA LEU A 263 1.29 24.49 -28.79
C LEU A 263 2.00 25.81 -29.11
N VAL A 264 3.32 25.79 -29.34
CA VAL A 264 4.11 27.00 -29.61
C VAL A 264 3.58 27.78 -30.82
N ASN A 265 3.14 27.09 -31.87
CA ASN A 265 2.64 27.70 -33.09
C ASN A 265 1.26 28.37 -32.90
N GLU A 266 0.39 27.79 -32.08
CA GLU A 266 -0.90 28.38 -31.77
C GLU A 266 -0.74 29.67 -30.96
N PHE A 267 0.20 29.68 -30.02
CA PHE A 267 0.52 30.87 -29.24
C PHE A 267 1.28 31.92 -30.05
N ALA A 268 2.09 31.53 -31.03
CA ALA A 268 2.77 32.46 -31.92
C ALA A 268 1.80 33.35 -32.74
N LYS A 269 0.57 32.86 -33.00
CA LYS A 269 -0.48 33.65 -33.67
C LYS A 269 -0.92 34.88 -32.86
N LEU A 270 -0.66 34.89 -31.55
CA LEU A 270 -0.95 36.02 -30.66
C LEU A 270 0.16 37.08 -30.66
N GLY A 271 1.25 36.84 -31.40
CA GLY A 271 2.45 37.67 -31.47
C GLY A 271 3.62 37.10 -30.65
N ASP A 272 4.75 37.81 -30.66
CA ASP A 272 6.01 37.35 -30.07
C ASP A 272 5.92 37.02 -28.57
N TRP A 273 5.12 37.78 -27.82
CA TRP A 273 4.87 37.54 -26.40
C TRP A 273 4.12 36.22 -26.15
N GLY A 274 3.31 35.78 -27.13
CA GLY A 274 2.59 34.53 -27.08
C GLY A 274 3.53 33.33 -27.05
N ILE A 275 4.62 33.35 -27.84
CA ILE A 275 5.62 32.28 -27.88
C ILE A 275 6.19 32.00 -26.49
N TRP A 276 6.57 33.04 -25.75
CA TRP A 276 7.08 32.91 -24.39
C TRP A 276 6.00 32.46 -23.41
N THR A 277 4.75 32.89 -23.62
CA THR A 277 3.59 32.45 -22.81
C THR A 277 3.24 30.98 -23.04
N SER A 278 3.64 30.38 -24.17
CA SER A 278 3.42 28.95 -24.39
C SER A 278 4.16 28.07 -23.39
N ILE A 279 5.31 28.53 -22.84
CA ILE A 279 6.14 27.76 -21.90
C ILE A 279 5.37 27.39 -20.63
N PRO A 280 4.84 28.34 -19.82
CA PRO A 280 4.11 27.99 -18.61
C PRO A 280 2.86 27.15 -18.88
N PHE A 281 2.16 27.37 -20.00
CA PHE A 281 1.01 26.53 -20.37
C PHE A 281 1.43 25.09 -20.67
N CYS A 282 2.51 24.89 -21.42
CA CYS A 282 3.03 23.55 -21.71
C CYS A 282 3.45 22.83 -20.43
N ILE A 283 4.14 23.54 -19.53
CA ILE A 283 4.58 22.99 -18.25
C ILE A 283 3.37 22.54 -17.42
N ILE A 284 2.33 23.37 -17.31
CA ILE A 284 1.13 23.05 -16.53
C ILE A 284 0.43 21.81 -17.11
N ILE A 285 0.20 21.77 -18.42
CA ILE A 285 -0.49 20.63 -19.04
C ILE A 285 0.35 19.36 -18.88
N GLY A 286 1.64 19.39 -19.24
CA GLY A 286 2.51 18.23 -19.08
C GLY A 286 2.60 17.75 -17.63
N TRP A 287 2.66 18.67 -16.67
CA TRP A 287 2.69 18.33 -15.25
C TRP A 287 1.41 17.65 -14.76
N ILE A 288 0.24 18.07 -15.26
CA ILE A 288 -1.05 17.41 -14.96
C ILE A 288 -1.02 15.94 -15.38
N TYR A 289 -0.56 15.64 -16.61
CA TYR A 289 -0.47 14.27 -17.11
C TYR A 289 0.57 13.42 -16.37
N ILE A 290 1.71 14.00 -15.99
CA ILE A 290 2.67 13.31 -15.12
C ILE A 290 2.07 12.97 -13.76
N ILE A 291 1.38 13.92 -13.11
CA ILE A 291 0.74 13.64 -11.83
C ILE A 291 -0.28 12.52 -11.98
N MET A 292 -1.12 12.56 -13.02
CA MET A 292 -2.12 11.52 -13.23
C MET A 292 -1.47 10.14 -13.42
N GLU A 293 -0.40 10.05 -14.19
CA GLU A 293 0.34 8.80 -14.42
C GLU A 293 1.02 8.29 -13.13
N LEU A 294 1.68 9.17 -12.37
CA LEU A 294 2.33 8.81 -11.10
C LEU A 294 1.31 8.37 -10.06
N VAL A 295 0.17 9.05 -9.92
CA VAL A 295 -0.86 8.69 -8.94
C VAL A 295 -1.40 7.28 -9.23
N GLY A 296 -1.67 6.93 -10.48
CA GLY A 296 -2.08 5.57 -10.85
C GLY A 296 -1.02 4.54 -10.54
N ASP A 297 0.23 4.82 -10.92
CA ASP A 297 1.36 3.92 -10.77
C ASP A 297 1.69 3.64 -9.29
N TYR A 298 1.69 4.65 -8.43
CA TYR A 298 1.88 4.48 -6.99
C TYR A 298 0.68 3.82 -6.31
N SER A 299 -0.54 4.01 -6.82
CA SER A 299 -1.74 3.37 -6.27
C SER A 299 -1.88 1.89 -6.66
N GLU A 300 -1.13 1.42 -7.66
CA GLU A 300 -1.16 0.03 -8.11
C GLU A 300 -0.63 -0.95 -7.04
N ASN A 301 0.29 -0.50 -6.18
CA ASN A 301 0.85 -1.30 -5.09
C ASN A 301 0.34 -0.79 -3.72
N PRO A 302 -0.72 -1.38 -3.16
CA PRO A 302 -1.34 -0.88 -1.94
C PRO A 302 -0.61 -1.28 -0.64
N PHE A 303 0.53 -1.98 -0.74
CA PHE A 303 1.23 -2.59 0.40
C PHE A 303 2.71 -2.20 0.52
N ALA A 304 3.23 -1.25 -0.27
CA ALA A 304 4.61 -0.80 -0.13
C ALA A 304 4.86 -0.01 1.18
N GLY A 305 3.76 0.44 1.80
CA GLY A 305 3.64 1.31 2.97
C GLY A 305 4.02 2.76 2.69
N LEU A 306 3.75 3.22 1.48
CA LEU A 306 3.84 4.61 1.08
C LEU A 306 2.64 5.43 1.58
N MET A 307 2.68 6.73 1.33
CA MET A 307 1.62 7.65 1.72
C MET A 307 0.26 7.35 1.07
N PHE A 308 0.22 6.68 -0.08
CA PHE A 308 -1.02 6.33 -0.78
C PHE A 308 -1.60 4.96 -0.37
N ASP A 309 -0.81 4.18 0.37
CA ASP A 309 -1.08 2.78 0.64
C ASP A 309 -2.01 2.57 1.83
N VAL A 310 -2.48 1.34 2.00
CA VAL A 310 -3.26 0.91 3.16
C VAL A 310 -2.40 1.08 4.42
N PRO A 311 -2.92 1.73 5.50
CA PRO A 311 -2.16 1.97 6.71
C PRO A 311 -2.15 0.70 7.59
N MET A 312 -1.45 -0.33 7.11
CA MET A 312 -1.44 -1.66 7.72
C MET A 312 -0.97 -1.63 9.17
N LEU A 313 0.01 -0.78 9.53
CA LEU A 313 0.53 -0.73 10.91
C LEU A 313 -0.53 -0.18 11.87
N SER A 314 -1.19 0.91 11.51
CA SER A 314 -2.30 1.48 12.28
C SER A 314 -3.45 0.50 12.43
N ILE A 315 -3.79 -0.24 11.37
CA ILE A 315 -4.82 -1.28 11.44
C ILE A 315 -4.40 -2.41 12.38
N CYS A 316 -3.17 -2.92 12.26
CA CYS A 316 -2.65 -3.97 13.16
C CYS A 316 -2.68 -3.51 14.62
N ARG A 317 -2.21 -2.29 14.92
CA ARG A 317 -2.24 -1.71 16.27
C ARG A 317 -3.66 -1.55 16.80
N THR A 318 -4.61 -1.18 15.96
CA THR A 318 -6.02 -1.04 16.36
C THR A 318 -6.59 -2.40 16.75
N ILE A 319 -6.36 -3.43 15.93
CA ILE A 319 -6.80 -4.80 16.24
C ILE A 319 -6.08 -5.32 17.49
N GLU A 320 -4.78 -5.08 17.65
CA GLU A 320 -4.01 -5.45 18.84
C GLU A 320 -4.64 -4.88 20.12
N ILE A 321 -4.93 -3.57 20.15
CA ILE A 321 -5.57 -2.93 21.32
C ILE A 321 -6.93 -3.56 21.61
N ASP A 322 -7.79 -3.71 20.59
CA ASP A 322 -9.12 -4.29 20.76
C ASP A 322 -9.04 -5.72 21.34
N LEU A 323 -8.12 -6.53 20.83
CA LEU A 323 -7.96 -7.92 21.24
C LEU A 323 -7.43 -8.06 22.66
N LEU A 324 -6.45 -7.24 23.04
CA LEU A 324 -5.91 -7.19 24.41
C LEU A 324 -7.02 -6.79 25.41
N GLN A 325 -7.84 -5.80 25.06
CA GLN A 325 -8.99 -5.41 25.90
C GLN A 325 -10.03 -6.52 26.04
N ILE A 326 -10.32 -7.27 24.97
CA ILE A 326 -11.28 -8.41 24.99
C ILE A 326 -10.82 -9.53 25.93
N ILE A 327 -9.52 -9.75 26.09
CA ILE A 327 -8.95 -10.74 27.02
C ILE A 327 -8.64 -10.17 28.41
N GLY A 328 -9.06 -8.92 28.67
CA GLY A 328 -8.94 -8.26 29.98
C GLY A 328 -7.57 -7.62 30.28
N GLU A 329 -6.68 -7.50 29.30
CA GLU A 329 -5.35 -6.90 29.47
C GLU A 329 -5.36 -5.41 29.20
N ASN A 330 -5.69 -4.63 30.24
CA ASN A 330 -5.86 -3.18 30.13
C ASN A 330 -4.66 -2.35 30.62
N GLU A 331 -3.66 -2.97 31.26
CA GLU A 331 -2.57 -2.25 31.94
C GLU A 331 -1.40 -1.88 31.01
N ASP A 332 -1.05 -2.76 30.05
CA ASP A 332 0.06 -2.57 29.09
C ASP A 332 -0.44 -2.46 27.64
N LEU A 333 -1.45 -1.61 27.43
CA LEU A 333 -1.97 -1.35 26.10
C LEU A 333 -1.01 -0.45 25.30
N PRO A 334 -0.65 -0.84 24.07
CA PRO A 334 0.19 0.00 23.25
C PRO A 334 -0.58 1.23 22.72
N ASP A 335 0.11 2.36 22.55
CA ASP A 335 -0.52 3.58 22.04
C ASP A 335 -1.04 3.40 20.60
N PRO A 336 -2.18 4.03 20.24
CA PRO A 336 -2.66 4.04 18.87
C PRO A 336 -1.69 4.79 17.94
N ILE A 337 -1.53 4.31 16.71
CA ILE A 337 -0.67 4.96 15.72
C ILE A 337 -1.35 6.25 15.24
N ALA A 338 -0.80 7.40 15.62
CA ALA A 338 -1.26 8.70 15.17
C ALA A 338 -0.72 9.06 13.76
N SER A 339 -1.49 9.85 13.02
CA SER A 339 -1.05 10.44 11.74
C SER A 339 0.11 11.40 11.99
N LYS A 340 1.20 11.24 11.24
CA LYS A 340 2.37 12.13 11.26
C LYS A 340 2.45 12.86 9.91
N ASN A 341 2.50 14.19 9.94
CA ASN A 341 2.52 15.03 8.74
C ASN A 341 1.36 14.74 7.75
N GLY A 342 0.19 14.36 8.28
CA GLY A 342 -0.99 14.04 7.47
C GLY A 342 -0.95 12.66 6.80
N VAL A 343 0.00 11.80 7.17
CA VAL A 343 0.15 10.43 6.68
C VAL A 343 0.02 9.45 7.85
N LEU A 344 -0.82 8.43 7.64
CA LEU A 344 -0.99 7.28 8.51
C LEU A 344 -0.39 6.05 7.81
N VAL A 345 0.24 5.16 8.57
CA VAL A 345 0.98 3.99 8.07
C VAL A 345 0.48 2.71 8.70
#